data_AF-X1N385-F1
#
_entry.id   AF-X1N385-F1
#
_cell.length_a   1.000
_cell.length_b   1.000
_cell.length_c   1.000
_cell.angle_alpha   90.00
_cell.angle_beta   90.00
_cell.angle_gamma   90.00
#
_symmetry.space_group_name_H-M   'P 1'
#
loop_
_entity.id
_entity.type
_entity.pdbx_description
1 polymer ?
#
loop_
_entity_poly.entity_id
_entity_poly.type
_entity_poly.pdbx_seq_one_letter_code
_entity_poly.pdbx_strand_id
1 'polypeptide(L)'
;RIIVRHLLPNIIGPILVSVTLSIPGYISTEVFLSFIGLGVDPPTPSWGTLISEGVRALRSYPNQVLFPSIALSITMFAFNFLGDGLRDALDPRMRGTS
;
A
#
# COMPACT_ATOMS: atom_id res chain seq x y z
N ARG A 1 24.66 -23.50 5.42
CA ARG A 1 24.00 -23.62 4.09
C ARG A 1 22.60 -24.26 4.12
N ILE A 2 22.11 -24.78 5.26
CA ILE A 2 20.77 -25.42 5.38
C ILE A 2 19.65 -24.39 5.63
N ILE A 3 19.95 -23.29 6.32
CA ILE A 3 19.04 -22.18 6.64
C ILE A 3 18.34 -21.65 5.38
N VAL A 4 19.11 -21.31 4.33
CA VAL A 4 18.62 -20.74 3.07
C VAL A 4 17.77 -21.74 2.25
N ARG A 5 17.92 -23.05 2.47
CA ARG A 5 17.23 -24.08 1.66
C ARG A 5 15.94 -24.59 2.30
N HIS A 6 15.78 -24.43 3.62
CA HIS A 6 14.61 -24.93 4.36
C HIS A 6 13.78 -23.83 5.03
N LEU A 7 14.40 -22.74 5.52
CA LEU A 7 13.65 -21.64 6.14
C LEU A 7 13.12 -20.66 5.11
N LEU A 8 13.88 -20.31 4.07
CA LEU A 8 13.41 -19.38 3.03
C LEU A 8 12.10 -19.80 2.36
N PRO A 9 11.93 -21.02 1.79
CA PRO A 9 10.67 -21.37 1.15
C PRO A 9 9.47 -21.36 2.10
N ASN A 10 9.69 -21.58 3.40
CA ASN A 10 8.63 -21.62 4.40
C ASN A 10 8.23 -20.23 4.93
N ILE A 11 9.15 -19.26 4.90
CA ILE A 11 8.93 -17.90 5.43
C ILE A 11 8.62 -16.89 4.30
N ILE A 12 9.02 -17.17 3.06
CA ILE A 12 8.74 -16.29 1.90
C ILE A 12 7.24 -16.03 1.73
N GLY A 13 6.38 -17.05 1.90
CA GLY A 13 4.93 -16.89 1.79
C GLY A 13 4.37 -15.85 2.78
N PRO A 14 4.53 -16.07 4.10
CA PRO A 14 4.13 -15.11 5.12
C PRO A 14 4.77 -13.72 4.99
N ILE A 15 6.05 -13.64 4.57
CA ILE A 15 6.71 -12.35 4.31
C ILE A 15 6.02 -11.61 3.16
N LEU A 16 5.72 -12.29 2.05
CA LEU A 16 5.10 -11.65 0.89
C LEU A 16 3.74 -11.06 1.28
N VAL A 17 2.93 -11.81 2.02
CA VAL A 17 1.64 -11.36 2.58
C VAL A 17 1.83 -10.13 3.46
N SER A 18 2.78 -10.20 4.40
CA SER A 18 3.05 -9.10 5.32
C SER A 18 3.50 -7.83 4.59
N VAL A 19 4.33 -7.96 3.55
CA VAL A 19 4.74 -6.83 2.70
C VAL A 19 3.54 -6.26 1.97
N THR A 20 2.72 -7.09 1.32
CA THR A 20 1.53 -6.63 0.58
C THR A 20 0.54 -5.89 1.48
N LEU A 21 0.29 -6.39 2.69
CA LEU A 21 -0.59 -5.75 3.66
C LEU A 21 0.01 -4.47 4.27
N SER A 22 1.34 -4.29 4.22
CA SER A 22 2.01 -3.09 4.73
C SER A 22 2.03 -1.94 3.72
N ILE A 23 1.90 -2.22 2.41
CA ILE A 23 1.93 -1.21 1.34
C ILE A 23 0.91 -0.07 1.58
N PRO A 24 -0.38 -0.34 1.88
CA PRO A 24 -1.34 0.74 2.15
C PRO A 24 -0.92 1.65 3.32
N GLY A 25 -0.28 1.08 4.35
CA GLY A 25 0.23 1.84 5.50
C GLY A 25 1.35 2.80 5.12
N TYR A 26 2.28 2.36 4.25
CA TYR A 26 3.35 3.22 3.74
C TYR A 26 2.81 4.36 2.86
N ILE A 27 1.88 4.06 1.95
CA ILE A 27 1.25 5.08 1.09
C ILE A 27 0.52 6.12 1.96
N SER A 28 -0.25 5.68 2.97
CA SER A 28 -0.95 6.59 3.88
C SER A 28 0.01 7.52 4.63
N THR A 29 1.15 6.97 5.08
CA THR A 29 2.19 7.74 5.77
C THR A 29 2.84 8.77 4.85
N GLU A 30 3.18 8.39 3.62
CA GLU A 30 3.72 9.31 2.60
C GLU A 30 2.75 10.46 2.29
N VAL A 31 1.46 10.13 2.13
CA VAL A 31 0.41 11.12 1.89
C VAL A 31 0.28 12.05 3.09
N PHE A 32 0.29 11.52 4.31
CA PHE A 32 0.26 12.31 5.53
C PHE A 32 1.45 13.27 5.65
N LEU A 33 2.67 12.80 5.37
CA LEU A 33 3.87 13.63 5.31
C LEU A 33 3.73 14.73 4.25
N SER A 34 3.20 14.40 3.07
CA SER A 34 2.95 15.37 1.99
C SER A 34 1.90 16.41 2.35
N PHE A 35 0.91 16.06 3.17
CA PHE A 35 -0.09 16.99 3.69
C PHE A 35 0.50 18.02 4.66
N ILE A 36 1.41 17.59 5.54
CA ILE A 36 2.08 18.50 6.49
C ILE A 36 3.26 19.25 5.88
N GLY A 37 3.56 19.04 4.58
CA GLY A 37 4.63 19.73 3.86
C GLY A 37 6.00 19.06 3.96
N LEU A 38 6.08 17.84 4.50
CA LEU A 38 7.27 16.97 4.52
C LEU A 38 7.20 15.90 3.42
N GLY A 39 6.48 16.21 2.34
CA GLY A 39 6.33 15.32 1.19
C GLY A 39 7.61 15.22 0.37
N VAL A 40 7.54 14.44 -0.70
CA VAL A 40 8.63 14.33 -1.66
C VAL A 40 8.85 15.68 -2.33
N ASP A 41 10.10 16.17 -2.35
CA ASP A 41 10.44 17.44 -3.00
C ASP A 41 10.09 17.41 -4.50
N PRO A 42 9.58 18.52 -5.08
CA PRO A 42 9.43 18.63 -6.52
C PRO A 42 10.80 18.40 -7.20
N PRO A 43 10.92 17.64 -8.31
CA PRO A 43 9.98 17.57 -9.44
C PRO A 43 9.21 16.23 -9.59
N THR A 44 9.31 15.30 -8.64
CA THR A 44 8.59 14.02 -8.74
C THR A 44 7.15 14.16 -8.23
N PRO A 45 6.12 14.06 -9.09
CA PRO A 45 4.74 14.12 -8.64
C PRO A 45 4.43 12.84 -7.84
N SER A 46 4.29 12.99 -6.52
CA SER A 46 3.74 11.95 -5.67
C SER A 46 2.23 12.12 -5.54
N TRP A 47 1.52 11.03 -5.28
CA TRP A 47 0.07 11.09 -5.10
C TRP A 47 -0.30 11.93 -3.87
N GLY A 48 0.51 11.90 -2.81
CA GLY A 48 0.34 12.73 -1.63
C GLY A 48 0.45 14.24 -1.91
N THR A 49 1.45 14.64 -2.71
CA THR A 49 1.64 16.04 -3.10
C THR A 49 0.52 16.52 -4.02
N LEU A 50 0.05 15.68 -4.96
CA LEU A 50 -1.10 16.02 -5.82
C LEU A 50 -2.38 16.25 -5.01
N ILE A 51 -2.63 15.43 -3.98
CA ILE A 51 -3.79 15.61 -3.11
C ILE A 51 -3.62 16.86 -2.24
N SER A 52 -2.43 17.11 -1.68
CA SER A 52 -2.20 18.27 -0.80
C SER A 52 -2.30 19.62 -1.56
N GLU A 53 -1.75 19.69 -2.77
CA GLU A 53 -1.89 20.84 -3.67
C GLU A 53 -3.33 21.02 -4.13
N GLY A 54 -3.98 19.92 -4.52
CA GLY A 54 -5.37 19.96 -4.90
C GLY A 54 -6.27 20.44 -3.77
N VAL A 55 -6.02 20.05 -2.50
CA VAL A 55 -6.83 20.49 -1.35
C VAL A 55 -6.73 22.00 -1.16
N ARG A 56 -5.57 22.60 -1.44
CA ARG A 56 -5.41 24.06 -1.48
C ARG A 56 -6.17 24.67 -2.66
N ALA A 57 -6.17 23.99 -3.80
CA ALA A 57 -6.91 24.36 -4.99
C ALA A 57 -8.40 23.97 -4.95
N LEU A 58 -8.90 23.33 -3.88
CA LEU A 58 -10.24 22.73 -3.81
C LEU A 58 -11.36 23.74 -4.06
N ARG A 59 -11.14 25.00 -3.65
CA ARG A 59 -12.07 26.11 -3.90
C ARG A 59 -12.12 26.55 -5.37
N SER A 60 -11.09 26.25 -6.16
CA SER A 60 -10.97 26.64 -7.56
C SER A 60 -11.19 25.46 -8.51
N TYR A 61 -10.59 24.31 -8.23
CA TYR A 61 -10.57 23.11 -9.09
C TYR A 61 -10.72 21.83 -8.26
N PRO A 62 -11.93 21.51 -7.77
CA PRO A 62 -12.16 20.33 -6.94
C PRO A 62 -11.88 19.00 -7.67
N ASN A 63 -11.95 18.99 -9.00
CA ASN A 63 -11.63 17.84 -9.85
C ASN A 63 -10.16 17.41 -9.75
N GLN A 64 -9.23 18.33 -9.46
CA GLN A 64 -7.81 18.02 -9.34
C GLN A 64 -7.48 17.17 -8.11
N VAL A 65 -8.29 17.24 -7.04
CA VAL A 65 -8.15 16.38 -5.84
C VAL A 65 -8.84 15.06 -6.03
N LEU A 66 -10.02 15.09 -6.64
CA LEU A 66 -10.93 13.94 -6.67
C LEU A 66 -10.28 12.76 -7.39
N PHE A 67 -9.64 13.02 -8.53
CA PHE A 67 -9.02 12.00 -9.35
C PHE A 67 -7.88 11.24 -8.65
N PRO A 68 -6.82 11.90 -8.14
CA PRO A 68 -5.75 11.21 -7.43
C PRO A 68 -6.25 10.56 -6.13
N SER A 69 -7.20 11.18 -5.42
CA SER A 69 -7.74 10.60 -4.17
C SER A 69 -8.48 9.29 -4.41
N ILE A 70 -9.37 9.24 -5.41
CA ILE A 70 -10.13 8.03 -5.75
C ILE A 70 -9.21 6.92 -6.22
N ALA A 71 -8.29 7.24 -7.12
CA ALA A 71 -7.36 6.23 -7.64
C ALA A 71 -6.44 5.69 -6.52
N LEU A 72 -6.11 6.50 -5.50
CA LEU A 72 -5.30 6.10 -4.36
C LEU A 72 -6.09 5.16 -3.45
N SER A 73 -7.34 5.49 -3.16
CA SER A 73 -8.25 4.60 -2.42
C SER A 73 -8.42 3.26 -3.12
N ILE A 74 -8.66 3.26 -4.44
CA ILE A 74 -8.77 2.02 -5.23
C ILE A 74 -7.49 1.19 -5.14
N THR A 75 -6.33 1.83 -5.26
CA THR A 75 -5.03 1.15 -5.16
C THR A 75 -4.83 0.54 -3.77
N MET A 76 -5.12 1.30 -2.71
CA MET A 76 -5.06 0.80 -1.33
C MET A 76 -5.98 -0.41 -1.13
N PHE A 77 -7.23 -0.33 -1.60
CA PHE A 77 -8.17 -1.46 -1.52
C PHE A 77 -7.67 -2.66 -2.31
N ALA A 78 -7.20 -2.47 -3.55
CA ALA A 78 -6.68 -3.54 -4.37
C ALA A 78 -5.52 -4.28 -3.70
N PHE A 79 -4.57 -3.55 -3.08
CA PHE A 79 -3.48 -4.17 -2.31
C PHE A 79 -3.96 -4.85 -1.04
N ASN A 80 -4.96 -4.29 -0.35
CA ASN A 80 -5.54 -4.90 0.84
C ASN A 80 -6.22 -6.24 0.50
N PHE A 81 -7.09 -6.24 -0.52
CA PHE A 81 -7.74 -7.45 -1.04
C PHE A 81 -6.74 -8.47 -1.58
N LEU A 82 -5.70 -8.03 -2.29
CA LEU A 82 -4.64 -8.92 -2.77
C LEU A 82 -3.87 -9.55 -1.62
N GLY A 83 -3.55 -8.78 -0.58
CA GLY A 83 -2.86 -9.24 0.61
C GLY A 83 -3.68 -10.28 1.37
N ASP A 84 -4.98 -10.03 1.53
CA ASP A 84 -5.91 -10.97 2.16
C ASP A 84 -6.12 -12.24 1.32
N GLY A 85 -6.27 -12.11 0.00
CA GLY A 85 -6.37 -13.27 -0.89
C GLY A 85 -5.10 -14.12 -0.92
N LEU A 86 -3.93 -13.47 -0.90
CA LEU A 86 -2.64 -14.13 -0.80
C LEU A 86 -2.45 -14.79 0.58
N ARG A 87 -2.91 -14.12 1.65
CA ARG A 87 -2.93 -14.66 3.01
C ARG A 87 -3.76 -15.92 3.08
N ASP A 88 -4.97 -15.90 2.54
CA ASP A 88 -5.88 -17.04 2.55
C ASP A 88 -5.34 -18.21 1.72
N ALA A 89 -4.73 -17.92 0.56
CA ALA A 89 -4.08 -18.94 -0.28
C ALA A 89 -2.83 -19.57 0.38
N LEU A 90 -2.15 -18.84 1.28
CA LEU A 90 -0.95 -19.28 1.97
C LEU A 90 -1.20 -19.76 3.40
N ASP A 91 -2.37 -19.50 3.99
CA ASP A 91 -2.73 -19.99 5.32
C ASP A 91 -2.93 -21.52 5.25
N PRO A 92 -2.02 -22.35 5.82
CA PRO A 92 -2.01 -23.80 5.62
C PRO A 92 -3.09 -24.53 6.43
N ARG A 93 -4.00 -23.82 7.10
CA ARG A 93 -4.96 -24.37 8.08
C ARG A 93 -5.97 -25.39 7.53
N MET A 94 -5.99 -25.66 6.22
CA MET A 94 -6.79 -26.74 5.63
C MET A 94 -6.05 -28.08 5.46
N ARG A 95 -4.75 -28.18 5.78
CA ARG A 95 -3.96 -29.42 5.57
C ARG A 95 -3.69 -30.27 6.83
N GLY A 96 -4.25 -29.91 8.00
CA GLY A 96 -3.80 -30.45 9.29
C GLY A 96 -4.83 -31.17 10.16
N THR A 97 -6.05 -31.45 9.69
CA THR A 97 -7.02 -32.29 10.43
C THR A 97 -7.69 -33.26 9.47
N SER A 98 -7.01 -34.36 9.20
CA SER A 98 -7.62 -35.64 8.84
C SER A 98 -7.01 -36.74 9.70
#